data_AF-A0A955CMQ3-F1
#
_entry.id   AF-A0A955CMQ3-F1
#
_cell.length_a   1.000
_cell.length_b   1.000
_cell.length_c   1.000
_cell.angle_alpha   90.00
_cell.angle_beta   90.00
_cell.angle_gamma   90.00
#
_symmetry.space_group_name_H-M   'P 1'
#
loop_
_entity.id
_entity.type
_entity.pdbx_description
1 polymer ?
#
loop_
_entity_poly.entity_id
_entity_poly.type
_entity_poly.pdbx_seq_one_letter_code
_entity_poly.pdbx_strand_id
1 'polypeptide(L)'
;EEALGRKVGIASEFGNLGLIEDTRGNLDAAEDYYQRALAINETLGHKAGIAAALGNLGLIEEMRGNLETAEDYLIRSLAINEAIGSKEGMARNLVGLGLVAMERGDVTSQRSRWTRSRDLFREAQMPHVVEQVQGWLDALPPE
;
A
#
# COMPACT_ATOMS: atom_id res chain seq x y z
N GLU A 1 -17.77 14.03 20.40
CA GLU A 1 -17.11 14.28 19.11
C GLU A 1 -15.63 14.60 19.21
N GLU A 2 -15.19 15.50 20.10
CA GLU A 2 -13.76 15.84 20.25
C GLU A 2 -12.81 14.65 20.44
N ALA A 3 -13.20 13.64 21.23
CA ALA A 3 -12.34 12.48 21.48
C ALA A 3 -12.15 11.59 20.24
N LEU A 4 -13.13 11.52 19.34
CA LEU A 4 -13.02 10.79 18.07
C LEU A 4 -12.13 11.58 17.09
N GLY A 5 -12.32 12.90 16.99
CA GLY A 5 -11.47 13.77 16.17
C GLY A 5 -10.00 13.73 16.59
N ARG A 6 -9.72 13.72 17.91
CA ARG A 6 -8.36 13.56 18.43
C ARG A 6 -7.73 12.22 18.03
N LYS A 7 -8.48 11.12 18.08
CA LYS A 7 -7.96 9.79 17.69
C LYS A 7 -7.67 9.69 16.18
N VAL A 8 -8.49 10.30 15.33
CA VAL A 8 -8.22 10.38 13.87
C VAL A 8 -6.95 11.19 13.59
N GLY A 9 -6.74 12.29 14.30
CA GLY A 9 -5.52 13.09 14.21
C GLY A 9 -4.28 12.27 14.59
N ILE A 10 -4.31 11.58 15.74
CA ILE A 10 -3.21 10.75 16.23
C ILE A 10 -2.89 9.60 15.24
N ALA A 11 -3.90 8.95 14.67
CA ALA A 11 -3.67 7.89 13.67
C ALA A 11 -2.95 8.44 12.42
N SER A 12 -3.33 9.63 11.96
CA SER A 12 -2.68 10.30 10.84
C SER A 12 -1.24 10.70 11.17
N GLU A 13 -0.99 11.19 12.37
CA GLU A 13 0.36 11.54 12.85
C GLU A 13 1.28 10.31 12.91
N PHE A 14 0.80 9.19 13.43
CA PHE A 14 1.55 7.94 13.40
C PHE A 14 1.82 7.46 11.97
N GLY A 15 0.84 7.55 11.06
CA GLY A 15 1.06 7.23 9.65
C GLY A 15 2.17 8.08 9.02
N ASN A 16 2.19 9.38 9.32
CA ASN A 16 3.23 10.29 8.81
C ASN A 16 4.61 10.00 9.41
N LEU A 17 4.69 9.69 10.70
CA LEU A 17 5.94 9.28 11.35
C LEU A 17 6.47 7.97 10.75
N GLY A 18 5.59 7.01 10.49
CA GLY A 18 5.93 5.77 9.80
C GLY A 18 6.58 6.05 8.44
N LEU A 19 5.99 6.95 7.64
CA LEU A 19 6.52 7.34 6.34
C LEU A 19 7.90 8.02 6.43
N ILE A 20 8.10 8.85 7.45
CA ILE A 20 9.39 9.54 7.68
C ILE A 20 10.48 8.52 8.01
N GLU A 21 10.20 7.56 8.89
CA GLU A 21 11.17 6.53 9.27
C GLU A 21 11.44 5.54 8.13
N ASP A 22 10.43 5.19 7.35
CA ASP A 22 10.56 4.40 6.12
C ASP A 22 11.50 5.08 5.12
N THR A 23 11.29 6.37 4.86
CA THR A 23 12.17 7.18 3.99
C THR A 23 13.61 7.25 4.50
N ARG A 24 13.83 7.09 5.81
CA ARG A 24 15.16 7.03 6.44
C ARG A 24 15.77 5.63 6.41
N GLY A 25 15.04 4.61 5.99
CA GLY A 25 15.43 3.20 6.04
C GLY A 25 15.28 2.56 7.42
N ASN A 26 14.65 3.23 8.38
CA ASN A 26 14.41 2.72 9.73
C ASN A 26 13.13 1.87 9.76
N LEU A 27 13.19 0.70 9.11
CA LEU A 27 12.02 -0.15 8.88
C LEU A 27 11.31 -0.58 10.18
N ASP A 28 12.06 -0.87 11.25
CA ASP A 28 11.50 -1.25 12.55
C ASP A 28 10.68 -0.12 13.20
N ALA A 29 11.16 1.12 13.09
CA ALA A 29 10.45 2.28 13.62
C ALA A 29 9.23 2.61 12.75
N ALA A 30 9.36 2.46 11.43
CA ALA A 30 8.24 2.64 10.50
C ALA A 30 7.10 1.64 10.80
N GLU A 31 7.45 0.37 11.01
CA GLU A 31 6.51 -0.68 11.38
C GLU A 31 5.76 -0.36 12.68
N ASP A 32 6.47 0.00 13.76
CA ASP A 32 5.85 0.36 15.05
C ASP A 32 4.83 1.49 14.88
N TYR A 33 5.17 2.53 14.11
CA TYR A 33 4.26 3.63 13.84
C TYR A 33 3.05 3.22 13.01
N TYR A 34 3.24 2.42 11.95
CA TYR A 34 2.11 1.91 11.15
C TYR A 34 1.20 0.98 11.94
N GLN A 35 1.74 0.12 12.83
CA GLN A 35 0.94 -0.72 13.72
C GLN A 35 0.11 0.10 14.72
N ARG A 36 0.68 1.18 15.27
CA ARG A 36 -0.07 2.10 16.15
C ARG A 36 -1.20 2.81 15.40
N ALA A 37 -0.93 3.28 14.18
CA ALA A 37 -1.95 3.86 13.31
C ALA A 37 -3.06 2.84 13.00
N LEU A 38 -2.69 1.59 12.69
CA LEU A 38 -3.63 0.50 12.43
C LEU A 38 -4.56 0.25 13.62
N ALA A 39 -4.01 0.05 14.82
CA ALA A 39 -4.79 -0.22 16.03
C ALA A 39 -5.82 0.89 16.34
N ILE A 40 -5.44 2.15 16.12
CA ILE A 40 -6.36 3.28 16.30
C ILE A 40 -7.44 3.27 15.21
N ASN A 41 -7.08 3.07 13.95
CA ASN A 41 -8.04 3.03 12.85
C ASN A 41 -9.04 1.85 12.99
N GLU A 42 -8.59 0.69 13.48
CA GLU A 42 -9.45 -0.45 13.82
C GLU A 42 -10.44 -0.10 14.94
N THR A 43 -9.95 0.53 16.00
CA THR A 43 -10.80 1.01 17.12
C THR A 43 -11.87 2.00 16.63
N LEU A 44 -11.55 2.79 15.61
CA LEU A 44 -12.45 3.79 15.03
C LEU A 44 -13.35 3.23 13.92
N GLY A 45 -13.08 2.02 13.42
CA GLY A 45 -13.71 1.49 12.21
C GLY A 45 -13.38 2.29 10.95
N HIS A 46 -12.27 3.04 10.95
CA HIS A 46 -11.87 3.93 9.85
C HIS A 46 -11.20 3.13 8.72
N LYS A 47 -12.01 2.52 7.86
CA LYS A 47 -11.58 1.60 6.79
C LYS A 47 -10.45 2.12 5.91
N ALA A 48 -10.50 3.39 5.48
CA ALA A 48 -9.46 3.97 4.64
C ALA A 48 -8.10 4.01 5.36
N GLY A 49 -8.08 4.36 6.65
CA GLY A 49 -6.86 4.35 7.46
C GLY A 49 -6.34 2.93 7.76
N ILE A 50 -7.24 1.96 7.96
CA ILE A 50 -6.88 0.54 8.11
C ILE A 50 -6.18 0.04 6.84
N ALA A 51 -6.76 0.29 5.66
CA ALA A 51 -6.17 -0.10 4.38
C ALA A 51 -4.81 0.56 4.17
N ALA A 52 -4.68 1.86 4.41
CA ALA A 52 -3.40 2.56 4.27
C ALA A 52 -2.30 1.96 5.18
N ALA A 53 -2.62 1.71 6.45
CA ALA A 53 -1.65 1.12 7.38
C ALA A 53 -1.25 -0.30 6.99
N LEU A 54 -2.20 -1.15 6.60
CA LEU A 54 -1.90 -2.51 6.10
C LEU A 54 -1.06 -2.47 4.82
N GLY A 55 -1.39 -1.59 3.87
CA GLY A 55 -0.60 -1.43 2.65
C GLY A 55 0.85 -1.06 2.92
N ASN A 56 1.08 -0.13 3.84
CA ASN A 56 2.43 0.28 4.24
C ASN A 56 3.18 -0.84 4.98
N LEU A 57 2.53 -1.57 5.89
CA LEU A 57 3.11 -2.74 6.54
C LEU A 57 3.50 -3.82 5.52
N GLY A 58 2.68 -4.02 4.49
CA GLY A 58 3.00 -4.93 3.40
C GLY A 58 4.27 -4.53 2.63
N LEU A 59 4.49 -3.23 2.41
CA LEU A 59 5.72 -2.74 1.78
C LEU A 59 6.95 -2.89 2.70
N ILE A 60 6.80 -2.68 4.01
CA ILE A 60 7.88 -2.94 4.98
C ILE A 60 8.33 -4.40 4.93
N GLU A 61 7.38 -5.34 4.93
CA GLU A 61 7.68 -6.76 4.86
C GLU A 61 8.29 -7.17 3.52
N GLU A 62 7.88 -6.53 2.42
CA GLU A 62 8.48 -6.73 1.10
C GLU A 62 9.96 -6.30 1.09
N MET A 63 10.28 -5.11 1.61
CA MET A 63 11.65 -4.62 1.72
C MET A 63 12.55 -5.50 2.63
N ARG A 64 11.94 -6.21 3.57
CA ARG A 64 12.64 -7.20 4.43
C ARG A 64 12.80 -8.57 3.77
N GLY A 65 12.17 -8.81 2.62
CA GLY A 65 12.13 -10.10 1.94
C GLY A 65 11.12 -11.09 2.53
N ASN A 66 10.24 -10.66 3.44
CA ASN A 66 9.18 -11.47 4.03
C ASN A 66 7.95 -11.51 3.10
N LEU A 67 8.15 -12.06 1.90
CA LEU A 67 7.23 -11.90 0.76
C LEU A 67 5.84 -12.49 1.00
N GLU A 68 5.71 -13.55 1.80
CA GLU A 68 4.40 -14.14 2.15
C GLU A 68 3.59 -13.20 3.06
N THR A 69 4.25 -12.62 4.07
CA THR A 69 3.64 -11.66 4.98
C THR A 69 3.28 -10.36 4.27
N ALA A 70 4.15 -9.89 3.38
CA ALA A 70 3.87 -8.75 2.52
C ALA A 70 2.59 -8.94 1.68
N GLU A 71 2.45 -10.12 1.06
CA GLU A 71 1.30 -10.46 0.24
C GLU A 71 0.00 -10.51 1.06
N ASP A 72 0.01 -11.09 2.27
CA ASP A 72 -1.17 -11.08 3.17
C ASP A 72 -1.64 -9.65 3.47
N TYR A 73 -0.72 -8.79 3.91
CA TYR A 73 -1.03 -7.40 4.25
C TYR A 73 -1.60 -6.63 3.05
N LEU A 74 -0.99 -6.78 1.87
CA LEU A 74 -1.42 -6.12 0.65
C LEU A 74 -2.79 -6.62 0.17
N ILE A 75 -3.07 -7.93 0.26
CA ILE A 75 -4.38 -8.51 -0.11
C ILE A 75 -5.47 -8.01 0.84
N ARG A 76 -5.21 -7.97 2.15
CA ARG A 76 -6.18 -7.45 3.13
C ARG A 76 -6.45 -5.96 2.90
N SER A 77 -5.43 -5.17 2.62
CA SER A 77 -5.60 -3.78 2.22
C SER A 77 -6.42 -3.64 0.93
N LEU A 78 -6.12 -4.46 -0.08
CA LEU A 78 -6.83 -4.44 -1.36
C LEU A 78 -8.32 -4.72 -1.18
N ALA A 79 -8.67 -5.76 -0.40
CA ALA A 79 -10.06 -6.12 -0.11
C ALA A 79 -10.83 -4.98 0.59
N ILE A 80 -10.17 -4.24 1.50
CA ILE A 80 -10.79 -3.08 2.15
C ILE A 80 -10.98 -1.94 1.15
N ASN A 81 -9.98 -1.65 0.31
CA ASN A 81 -10.07 -0.61 -0.71
C ASN A 81 -11.15 -0.91 -1.75
N GLU A 82 -11.33 -2.18 -2.13
CA GLU A 82 -12.46 -2.65 -2.95
C GLU A 82 -13.80 -2.38 -2.26
N ALA A 83 -13.92 -2.74 -0.99
CA ALA A 83 -15.15 -2.57 -0.23
C ALA A 83 -15.58 -1.10 -0.04
N ILE A 84 -14.64 -0.16 -0.08
CA ILE A 84 -14.91 1.29 0.00
C ILE A 84 -14.85 2.00 -1.37
N GLY A 85 -14.58 1.28 -2.46
CA GLY A 85 -14.47 1.86 -3.80
C GLY A 85 -13.25 2.75 -4.04
N SER A 86 -12.18 2.60 -3.26
CA SER A 86 -10.96 3.39 -3.35
C SER A 86 -10.07 2.90 -4.50
N LYS A 87 -10.27 3.43 -5.70
CA LYS A 87 -9.50 3.06 -6.90
C LYS A 87 -8.00 3.31 -6.72
N GLU A 88 -7.64 4.45 -6.14
CA GLU A 88 -6.26 4.82 -5.86
C GLU A 88 -5.62 3.84 -4.85
N GLY A 89 -6.34 3.48 -3.79
CA GLY A 89 -5.86 2.50 -2.81
C GLY A 89 -5.66 1.11 -3.44
N MET A 90 -6.64 0.65 -4.23
CA MET A 90 -6.52 -0.61 -4.98
C MET A 90 -5.31 -0.61 -5.91
N ALA A 91 -5.09 0.49 -6.64
CA ALA A 91 -3.97 0.64 -7.56
C ALA A 91 -2.63 0.53 -6.82
N ARG A 92 -2.48 1.22 -5.68
CA ARG A 92 -1.26 1.12 -4.85
C ARG A 92 -1.02 -0.29 -4.32
N ASN A 93 -2.06 -0.97 -3.84
CA ASN A 93 -1.92 -2.36 -3.39
C ASN A 93 -1.49 -3.29 -4.52
N LEU A 94 -2.00 -3.09 -5.73
CA LEU A 94 -1.57 -3.86 -6.90
C LEU A 94 -0.14 -3.54 -7.36
N VAL A 95 0.35 -2.30 -7.19
CA VAL A 95 1.78 -2.00 -7.36
C VAL A 95 2.60 -2.84 -6.39
N GLY A 96 2.25 -2.82 -5.10
CA GLY A 96 2.94 -3.58 -4.06
C GLY A 96 2.94 -5.09 -4.34
N LEU A 97 1.81 -5.66 -4.74
CA LEU A 97 1.75 -7.08 -5.12
C LEU A 97 2.59 -7.37 -6.37
N GLY A 98 2.73 -6.41 -7.27
CA GLY A 98 3.63 -6.52 -8.41
C GLY A 98 5.11 -6.51 -8.01
N LEU A 99 5.50 -5.73 -6.99
CA LEU A 99 6.83 -5.78 -6.39
C LEU A 99 7.10 -7.14 -5.75
N VAL A 100 6.14 -7.69 -5.00
CA VAL A 100 6.26 -9.05 -4.45
C VAL A 100 6.42 -10.11 -5.56
N ALA A 101 5.73 -9.98 -6.69
CA ALA A 101 5.93 -10.87 -7.84
C ALA A 101 7.30 -10.69 -8.50
N MET A 102 7.80 -9.45 -8.57
CA MET A 102 9.13 -9.13 -9.09
C MET A 102 10.22 -9.84 -8.28
N GLU A 103 10.17 -9.74 -6.94
CA GLU A 103 11.12 -10.40 -6.04
C GLU A 103 11.06 -11.94 -6.14
N ARG A 104 9.91 -12.50 -6.53
CA ARG A 104 9.75 -13.94 -6.82
C ARG A 104 10.15 -14.35 -8.24
N GLY A 105 10.49 -13.40 -9.11
CA GLY A 105 10.77 -13.65 -10.52
C GLY A 105 9.53 -14.01 -11.37
N ASP A 106 8.33 -13.77 -10.86
CA ASP A 106 7.07 -14.02 -11.59
C ASP A 106 6.66 -12.79 -12.42
N VAL A 107 7.31 -12.65 -13.57
CA VAL A 107 7.07 -11.53 -14.51
C VAL A 107 5.63 -11.50 -15.02
N THR A 108 4.97 -12.65 -15.14
CA THR A 108 3.57 -12.74 -15.60
C THR A 108 2.62 -12.10 -14.60
N SER A 109 2.73 -12.49 -13.32
CA SER A 109 1.93 -11.88 -12.25
C SER A 109 2.27 -10.41 -12.06
N GLN A 110 3.55 -10.05 -12.10
CA GLN A 110 4.02 -8.66 -12.02
C GLN A 110 3.34 -7.79 -13.10
N ARG A 111 3.45 -8.19 -14.37
CA ARG A 111 2.87 -7.48 -15.52
C ARG A 111 1.35 -7.33 -15.38
N SER A 112 0.65 -8.40 -15.01
CA SER A 112 -0.80 -8.38 -14.80
C SER A 112 -1.21 -7.38 -13.70
N ARG A 113 -0.55 -7.43 -12.55
CA ARG A 113 -0.81 -6.55 -11.40
C ARG A 113 -0.54 -5.09 -11.72
N TRP A 114 0.59 -4.77 -12.34
CA TRP A 114 0.94 -3.40 -12.74
C TRP A 114 0.03 -2.86 -13.86
N THR A 115 -0.38 -3.69 -14.80
CA THR A 115 -1.36 -3.30 -15.84
C THR A 115 -2.68 -2.88 -15.21
N ARG A 116 -3.21 -3.72 -14.30
CA ARG A 116 -4.46 -3.41 -13.59
C ARG A 116 -4.32 -2.16 -12.72
N SER A 117 -3.18 -1.99 -12.05
CA SER A 117 -2.88 -0.80 -11.25
C SER A 117 -2.90 0.48 -12.10
N ARG A 118 -2.21 0.50 -13.24
CA ARG A 118 -2.20 1.62 -14.17
C ARG A 118 -3.61 2.01 -14.62
N ASP A 119 -4.44 1.03 -14.97
CA ASP A 119 -5.80 1.29 -15.41
C ASP A 119 -6.66 1.92 -14.29
N LEU A 120 -6.48 1.47 -13.04
CA LEU A 120 -7.13 2.08 -11.87
C LEU A 120 -6.64 3.50 -11.59
N PHE A 121 -5.34 3.79 -11.74
CA PHE A 121 -4.83 5.16 -11.64
C PHE A 121 -5.39 6.07 -12.73
N ARG A 122 -5.61 5.55 -13.94
CA ARG A 122 -6.30 6.28 -15.03
C ARG A 122 -7.75 6.57 -14.64
N GLU A 123 -8.46 5.59 -14.12
CA GLU A 123 -9.82 5.78 -13.61
C GLU A 123 -9.91 6.74 -12.42
N ALA A 124 -8.85 6.86 -11.62
CA ALA A 124 -8.70 7.82 -10.53
C ALA A 124 -8.22 9.21 -10.99
N GLN A 125 -8.05 9.43 -12.30
CA GLN A 125 -7.59 10.70 -12.89
C GLN A 125 -6.19 11.12 -12.40
N MET A 126 -5.27 10.16 -12.23
CA MET A 126 -3.89 10.39 -11.78
C MET A 126 -2.87 10.18 -12.92
N PRO A 127 -2.83 11.05 -13.95
CA PRO A 127 -2.04 10.83 -15.16
C PRO A 127 -0.53 10.69 -14.91
N HIS A 128 0.03 11.45 -13.97
CA HIS A 128 1.46 11.36 -13.63
C HIS A 128 1.85 9.97 -13.11
N VAL A 129 0.99 9.34 -12.32
CA VAL A 129 1.25 7.98 -11.79
C VAL A 129 1.03 6.93 -12.89
N VAL A 130 0.09 7.16 -13.80
CA VAL A 130 -0.12 6.30 -14.99
C VAL A 130 1.15 6.24 -15.84
N GLU A 131 1.78 7.38 -16.11
CA GLU A 131 3.03 7.45 -16.87
C GLU A 131 4.18 6.72 -16.15
N GLN A 132 4.27 6.89 -14.83
CA GLN A 132 5.26 6.18 -14.01
C GLN A 132 5.10 4.65 -14.08
N VAL A 133 3.89 4.13 -13.87
CA VAL A 133 3.63 2.68 -13.93
C VAL A 133 3.81 2.16 -15.37
N GLN A 134 3.47 2.95 -16.38
CA GLN A 134 3.72 2.58 -17.78
C GLN A 134 5.21 2.44 -18.06
N GLY A 135 6.05 3.35 -17.57
CA GLY A 135 7.50 3.25 -17.70
C GLY A 135 8.07 1.97 -17.06
N TRP A 136 7.52 1.53 -15.92
CA TRP A 136 7.89 0.25 -15.31
C TRP A 136 7.46 -0.96 -16.14
N LEU A 137 6.24 -0.92 -16.71
CA LEU A 137 5.74 -1.98 -17.60
C LEU A 137 6.58 -2.10 -18.87
N ASP A 138 6.99 -0.98 -19.47
CA ASP A 138 7.80 -0.95 -20.69
C ASP A 138 9.22 -1.49 -20.46
N ALA A 139 9.69 -1.48 -19.21
CA ALA A 139 10.98 -2.04 -18.81
C ALA A 139 10.94 -3.55 -18.56
N LEU A 140 9.76 -4.19 -18.54
CA LEU A 140 9.64 -5.63 -18.36
C LEU A 140 10.09 -6.40 -19.61
N PRO A 141 10.66 -7.62 -19.45
CA PRO A 141 10.92 -8.50 -20.58
C PRO A 141 9.66 -8.73 -21.42
N PRO A 142 9.77 -8.83 -22.75
CA PRO A 142 8.63 -9.19 -23.60
C PRO A 142 8.08 -10.57 -23.24
N GLU A 143 6.80 -10.79 -23.57
CA GLU A 143 6.13 -12.10 -23.45
C GLU A 143 6.71 -13.14 -24.39
#